data_AF-A0A7J2LTQ9-F1
#
_entry.id   AF-A0A7J2LTQ9-F1
#
_cell.length_a   1.000
_cell.length_b   1.000
_cell.length_c   1.000
_cell.angle_alpha   90.00
_cell.angle_beta   90.00
_cell.angle_gamma   90.00
#
_symmetry.space_group_name_H-M   'P 1'
#
loop_
_entity.id
_entity.type
_entity.pdbx_description
1 polymer ?
#
loop_
_entity_poly.entity_id
_entity_poly.type
_entity_poly.pdbx_seq_one_letter_code
_entity_poly.pdbx_strand_id
1 'polypeptide(L)' 'MMGKKLIMVPGPTNVPDSVMRAMIKPIISHRSEEFRRLYESLTENMRYLFQTEGDVYALT' A
#
# COMPACT_ATOMS: atom_id res chain seq x y z
N MET A 1 16.27 -9.15 21.82
CA MET A 1 15.63 -9.32 20.49
C MET A 1 16.70 -9.18 19.43
N MET A 2 16.79 -10.11 18.47
CA MET A 2 17.69 -9.96 17.33
C MET A 2 17.22 -8.76 16.49
N GLY A 3 18.10 -7.81 16.19
CA GLY A 3 17.77 -6.68 15.30
C GLY A 3 17.32 -7.16 13.92
N LYS A 4 16.49 -6.35 13.24
CA LYS A 4 16.03 -6.66 11.87
C LYS A 4 17.26 -6.77 10.95
N LYS A 5 17.42 -7.90 10.27
CA LYS A 5 18.53 -8.08 9.30
C LYS A 5 18.34 -7.10 8.14
N LEU A 6 19.38 -6.33 7.84
CA LEU A 6 19.41 -5.44 6.68
C LEU A 6 19.57 -6.26 5.39
N ILE A 7 18.61 -6.14 4.48
CA ILE A 7 18.58 -6.79 3.17
C ILE A 7 19.13 -5.80 2.14
N MET A 8 20.26 -6.13 1.50
CA MET A 8 20.97 -5.26 0.53
C MET A 8 20.99 -5.84 -0.88
N VAL A 9 19.87 -6.42 -1.33
CA VAL A 9 19.67 -6.88 -2.73
C VAL A 9 18.78 -5.87 -3.47
N PRO A 10 18.76 -5.83 -4.83
CA PRO A 10 17.96 -4.85 -5.58
C PRO A 10 16.44 -5.02 -5.45
N GLY A 11 15.99 -6.11 -4.83
CA GLY A 11 14.58 -6.38 -4.58
C GLY A 11 14.33 -7.89 -4.48
N PRO A 12 13.44 -8.36 -3.58
CA PRO A 12 12.75 -7.60 -2.53
C PRO A 12 13.69 -7.11 -1.42
N THR A 13 13.34 -6.00 -0.76
CA THR A 13 14.08 -5.42 0.37
C THR A 13 13.24 -5.46 1.65
N ASN A 14 13.77 -4.98 2.78
CA ASN A 14 13.00 -4.90 4.02
C ASN A 14 11.77 -3.98 3.86
N VAL A 15 10.59 -4.52 4.11
CA VAL A 15 9.34 -3.72 4.16
C VAL A 15 9.38 -2.76 5.36
N PRO A 16 9.03 -1.46 5.19
CA PRO A 16 8.91 -0.52 6.30
C PRO A 16 7.93 -1.00 7.38
N ASP A 17 8.23 -0.73 8.65
CA ASP A 17 7.41 -1.25 9.76
C ASP A 17 5.98 -0.69 9.76
N SER A 18 5.77 0.51 9.21
CA SER A 18 4.43 1.08 9.01
C SER A 18 3.58 0.26 8.06
N VAL A 19 4.17 -0.26 6.99
CA VAL A 19 3.50 -1.13 6.01
C VAL A 19 3.23 -2.51 6.63
N MET A 20 4.18 -3.08 7.37
CA MET A 20 3.96 -4.32 8.13
C MET A 20 2.78 -4.19 9.10
N ARG A 21 2.68 -3.07 9.83
CA ARG A 21 1.55 -2.78 10.72
C ARG A 21 0.23 -2.62 9.96
N ALA A 22 0.25 -2.09 8.74
CA ALA A 22 -0.95 -1.99 7.92
C ALA A 22 -1.42 -3.37 7.42
N MET A 23 -0.49 -4.26 7.06
CA MET A 23 -0.81 -5.61 6.57
C MET A 23 -1.45 -6.53 7.63
N ILE A 24 -1.22 -6.28 8.93
CA ILE A 24 -1.84 -7.07 10.02
C ILE A 24 -3.23 -6.55 10.42
N LYS A 25 -3.73 -5.49 9.80
CA LYS A 25 -5.10 -5.01 10.07
C LYS A 25 -6.11 -6.07 9.63
N PRO A 26 -7.29 -6.17 10.29
CA PRO A 26 -8.35 -7.08 9.86
C PRO A 26 -8.73 -6.87 8.40
N ILE A 27 -9.01 -7.97 7.70
CA ILE A 27 -9.49 -7.92 6.32
C ILE A 27 -10.88 -7.29 6.30
N ILE A 28 -11.10 -6.39 5.34
CA ILE A 28 -12.36 -5.71 5.12
C ILE A 28 -13.06 -6.28 3.88
N SER A 29 -14.38 -6.25 3.86
CA SER A 29 -15.15 -6.69 2.68
C SER A 29 -14.90 -5.76 1.48
N HIS A 30 -14.67 -6.34 0.30
CA HIS A 30 -14.51 -5.60 -0.96
C HIS A 30 -15.76 -4.79 -1.38
N ARG A 31 -16.92 -5.05 -0.77
CA ARG A 31 -18.17 -4.31 -1.00
C ARG A 31 -18.50 -3.32 0.12
N SER A 32 -17.63 -3.19 1.12
CA SER A 32 -17.89 -2.27 2.22
C SER A 32 -17.61 -0.82 1.83
N GLU A 33 -18.30 0.08 2.52
CA GLU A 33 -18.03 1.52 2.45
C GLU A 33 -16.59 1.86 2.85
N GLU A 34 -16.00 1.10 3.77
CA GLU A 34 -14.60 1.25 4.19
C GLU A 34 -13.63 0.94 3.04
N PHE A 35 -13.88 -0.15 2.28
CA PHE A 35 -13.06 -0.48 1.12
C PHE A 35 -13.18 0.58 0.03
N ARG A 36 -14.39 1.10 -0.22
CA ARG A 36 -14.60 2.18 -1.19
C ARG A 36 -13.74 3.40 -0.86
N ARG A 37 -13.75 3.86 0.39
CA ARG A 37 -12.93 4.99 0.87
C ARG A 37 -11.43 4.71 0.76
N LEU A 38 -11.00 3.48 1.11
CA LEU A 38 -9.61 3.06 0.95
C LEU A 38 -9.18 3.14 -0.51
N TYR A 39 -9.96 2.59 -1.43
CA TYR A 39 -9.65 2.58 -2.87
C TYR A 39 -9.59 4.00 -3.46
N GLU A 40 -10.54 4.87 -3.10
CA GLU A 40 -10.52 6.28 -3.50
C GLU A 40 -9.27 7.03 -3.01
N SER A 41 -8.87 6.80 -1.76
CA SER A 41 -7.63 7.37 -1.24
C SER A 41 -6.39 6.84 -1.97
N LEU A 42 -6.42 5.57 -2.39
CA LEU A 42 -5.32 4.96 -3.13
C LEU A 42 -5.18 5.58 -4.52
N THR A 43 -6.28 5.72 -5.27
CA THR A 43 -6.23 6.30 -6.62
C THR A 43 -5.81 7.76 -6.61
N GLU A 44 -6.28 8.57 -5.63
CA GLU A 44 -5.82 9.96 -5.44
C GLU A 44 -4.33 10.03 -5.15
N ASN A 45 -3.84 9.22 -4.20
CA ASN A 45 -2.42 9.19 -3.86
C ASN A 45 -1.56 8.73 -5.05
N MET A 46 -2.06 7.81 -5.88
CA MET A 46 -1.35 7.39 -7.08
C MET A 46 -1.35 8.47 -8.17
N ARG A 47 -2.45 9.22 -8.37
CA ARG A 47 -2.45 10.39 -9.26
C ARG A 47 -1.41 11.41 -8.83
N TYR A 48 -1.37 11.71 -7.52
CA TYR A 48 -0.32 12.56 -6.95
C TYR A 48 1.06 11.96 -7.21
N LEU A 49 1.31 10.69 -6.89
CA LEU A 49 2.64 10.07 -7.09
C LEU A 49 3.11 10.11 -8.54
N PHE A 50 2.23 9.78 -9.48
CA PHE A 50 2.54 9.77 -10.92
C PHE A 50 2.47 11.15 -11.57
N GLN A 51 2.03 12.19 -10.84
CA GLN A 51 1.89 13.57 -11.32
C GLN A 51 1.05 13.63 -12.61
N THR A 52 -0.12 12.99 -12.58
CA THR A 52 -1.02 12.87 -13.74
C THR A 52 -2.42 13.42 -13.45
N GLU A 53 -3.02 14.02 -14.47
CA GLU A 53 -4.44 14.41 -14.48
C GLU A 53 -5.35 13.27 -14.97
N GLY A 54 -4.78 12.22 -15.55
CA GLY A 54 -5.51 11.06 -16.05
C GLY A 54 -5.96 10.10 -14.93
N ASP A 55 -6.89 9.22 -15.27
CA ASP A 55 -7.32 8.17 -14.36
C ASP A 55 -6.19 7.16 -14.09
N VAL A 56 -6.05 6.75 -12.83
CA VAL A 56 -5.10 5.72 -12.39
C VAL A 56 -5.87 4.52 -11.89
N TYR A 57 -5.55 3.36 -12.44
CA TYR A 57 -6.18 2.09 -12.10
C TYR A 57 -5.16 1.16 -11.46
N ALA A 58 -5.52 0.55 -10.33
CA ALA A 58 -4.80 -0.59 -9.81
C ALA A 58 -5.15 -1.81 -10.67
N LEU A 59 -4.18 -2.32 -11.43
CA LEU A 59 -4.35 -3.56 -12.20
C LEU A 59 -4.09 -4.76 -11.28
N THR A 60 -5.00 -5.73 -11.27
CA THR A 60 -4.90 -6.98 -10.53
C THR A 60 -5.25 -8.15 -11.42
#